data_AF-A0A7X9E3J5-F1
#
_entry.id   AF-A0A7X9E3J5-F1
#
_cell.length_a   1.000
_cell.length_b   1.000
_cell.length_c   1.000
_cell.angle_alpha   90.00
_cell.angle_beta   90.00
_cell.angle_gamma   90.00
#
_symmetry.space_group_name_H-M   'P 1'
#
loop_
_entity.id
_entity.type
_entity.pdbx_description
1 polymer ?
#
loop_
_entity_poly.entity_id
_entity_poly.type
_entity_poly.pdbx_seq_one_letter_code
_entity_poly.pdbx_strand_id
1 'polypeptide(L)'
;TAHPKFISYVGLIAPEDKKALYLGYSFLYGVLGSGIGGILGANLYVHFVDNLNQPSTLWIIFSMIGVVTIIGLLLYNKYLAPKSKNV
;
A
#
# COMPACT_ATOMS: atom_id res chain seq x y z
N THR A 1 13.03 6.50 -2.73
CA THR A 1 14.29 6.23 -2.00
C THR A 1 14.01 6.35 -0.52
N ALA A 2 14.06 5.24 0.23
CA ALA A 2 13.69 5.22 1.64
C ALA A 2 14.50 6.26 2.43
N HIS A 3 13.80 7.14 3.14
CA HIS A 3 14.42 8.11 4.03
C HIS A 3 15.18 7.33 5.12
N PRO A 4 16.50 7.56 5.35
CA PRO A 4 17.34 6.75 6.25
C PRO A 4 16.74 6.46 7.64
N LYS A 5 15.89 7.39 8.09
CA LYS A 5 15.14 7.32 9.34
C LYS A 5 14.14 6.14 9.43
N PHE A 6 13.52 5.71 8.33
CA PHE A 6 12.53 4.61 8.38
C PHE A 6 13.21 3.26 8.67
N ILE A 7 14.31 2.97 7.96
CA ILE A 7 15.08 1.73 8.17
C ILE A 7 15.69 1.70 9.57
N SER A 8 16.19 2.84 10.05
CA SER A 8 16.68 2.98 11.41
C SER A 8 15.58 2.76 12.46
N TYR A 9 14.37 3.30 12.24
CA TYR A 9 13.23 3.08 13.14
C TYR A 9 12.82 1.61 13.22
N VAL A 10 12.72 0.92 12.08
CA VAL A 10 12.44 -0.53 12.04
C VAL A 10 13.51 -1.32 12.80
N GLY A 11 14.77 -0.90 12.70
CA GLY A 11 15.88 -1.50 13.45
C GLY A 11 15.85 -1.25 14.97
N LEU A 12 15.22 -0.16 15.43
CA LEU A 12 15.07 0.17 16.86
C LEU A 12 13.93 -0.60 17.54
N ILE A 13 12.83 -0.87 16.82
CA ILE A 13 11.69 -1.63 17.35
C ILE A 13 11.91 -3.15 17.31
N ALA A 14 12.83 -3.63 16.46
CA ALA A 14 13.03 -5.05 16.24
C ALA A 14 13.83 -5.70 17.38
N PRO A 15 13.44 -6.90 17.85
CA PRO A 15 14.22 -7.70 18.78
C PRO A 15 15.65 -7.94 18.26
N GLU A 16 16.64 -7.96 19.15
CA GLU A 16 18.04 -7.99 18.71
C GLU A 16 18.42 -9.20 17.86
N ASP A 17 17.76 -10.33 18.10
CA ASP A 17 17.92 -11.59 17.39
C ASP A 17 17.17 -11.65 16.04
N LYS A 18 16.25 -10.72 15.77
CA LYS A 18 15.30 -10.77 14.63
C LYS A 18 15.25 -9.49 13.80
N LYS A 19 16.21 -8.57 13.95
CA LYS A 19 16.27 -7.31 13.18
C LYS A 19 16.16 -7.53 11.66
N ALA A 20 16.81 -8.57 11.13
CA ALA A 20 16.76 -8.92 9.71
C ALA A 20 15.36 -9.36 9.24
N LEU A 21 14.64 -10.15 10.05
CA LEU A 21 13.27 -10.59 9.75
C LEU A 21 12.30 -9.40 9.72
N TYR A 22 12.33 -8.54 10.74
CA TYR A 22 11.46 -7.36 10.80
C TYR A 22 11.70 -6.40 9.63
N LEU A 23 12.96 -6.23 9.25
CA LEU A 23 13.31 -5.45 8.06
C LEU A 23 12.76 -6.10 6.78
N GLY A 24 12.91 -7.42 6.61
CA GLY A 24 12.35 -8.15 5.47
C GLY A 24 10.82 -8.06 5.39
N TYR A 25 10.13 -8.22 6.52
CA TYR A 25 8.68 -8.05 6.62
C TYR A 25 8.22 -6.64 6.24
N SER A 26 9.01 -5.61 6.59
CA SER A 26 8.70 -4.23 6.19
C SER A 26 8.70 -4.03 4.67
N PHE A 27 9.39 -4.84 3.88
CA PHE A 27 9.38 -4.71 2.42
C PHE A 27 8.24 -5.46 1.73
N LEU A 28 7.53 -6.36 2.42
CA LEU A 28 6.51 -7.21 1.81
C LEU A 28 5.35 -6.42 1.19
N TYR A 29 4.92 -5.32 1.84
CA TYR A 29 3.85 -4.49 1.27
C TYR A 29 4.29 -3.87 -0.06
N GLY A 30 5.57 -3.54 -0.21
CA GLY A 30 6.13 -3.01 -1.45
C GLY A 30 6.19 -4.05 -2.56
N VAL A 31 6.52 -5.30 -2.23
CA VAL A 31 6.52 -6.42 -3.19
C VAL A 31 5.11 -6.69 -3.70
N LEU A 32 4.13 -6.77 -2.81
CA LEU A 32 2.73 -6.99 -3.20
C LEU A 32 2.18 -5.82 -4.02
N GLY A 33 2.46 -4.58 -3.60
CA GLY A 33 2.06 -3.38 -4.31
C GLY A 33 2.68 -3.29 -5.70
N SER A 34 3.97 -3.60 -5.84
CA SER A 34 4.66 -3.57 -7.13
C SER A 34 4.25 -4.72 -8.05
N GLY A 35 4.02 -5.91 -7.50
CA GLY A 35 3.60 -7.07 -8.28
C GLY A 35 2.20 -6.87 -8.86
N ILE A 36 1.23 -6.57 -7.99
CA ILE A 36 -0.16 -6.40 -8.42
C ILE A 36 -0.33 -5.08 -9.18
N GLY A 37 0.21 -3.98 -8.65
CA GLY A 37 0.08 -2.66 -9.25
C GLY A 37 0.75 -2.56 -10.62
N GLY A 38 1.88 -3.24 -10.83
CA GLY A 38 2.56 -3.26 -12.12
C GLY A 38 1.74 -3.94 -13.21
N ILE A 39 1.22 -5.14 -12.93
CA ILE A 39 0.40 -5.90 -13.90
C ILE A 39 -0.93 -5.18 -14.17
N LEU A 40 -1.60 -4.75 -13.11
CA LEU A 40 -2.92 -4.12 -13.21
C LEU A 40 -2.81 -2.75 -13.90
N GLY A 41 -1.81 -1.94 -13.52
CA GLY A 41 -1.53 -0.65 -14.14
C GLY A 41 -1.11 -0.74 -15.60
N ALA A 42 -0.26 -1.71 -15.97
CA ALA A 42 0.17 -1.90 -17.35
C ALA A 42 -1.00 -2.31 -18.27
N ASN A 43 -1.85 -3.23 -17.83
CA ASN A 43 -3.04 -3.63 -18.60
C ASN A 43 -4.03 -2.47 -18.76
N LEU A 44 -4.26 -1.71 -17.68
CA LEU A 44 -5.13 -0.53 -17.71
C LEU A 44 -4.57 0.56 -18.63
N TYR A 45 -3.26 0.76 -18.62
CA TYR A 45 -2.58 1.71 -19.49
C TYR A 45 -2.78 1.36 -20.97
N VAL A 46 -2.47 0.12 -21.37
CA VAL A 46 -2.64 -0.31 -22.77
C VAL A 46 -4.11 -0.21 -23.20
N HIS A 47 -5.06 -0.59 -22.34
CA HIS A 47 -6.48 -0.55 -22.69
C HIS A 47 -7.05 0.86 -22.79
N PHE A 48 -6.76 1.76 -21.84
CA PHE A 48 -7.37 3.09 -21.79
C PHE A 48 -6.55 4.21 -22.44
N VAL A 49 -5.22 4.10 -22.41
CA VAL A 49 -4.33 5.12 -22.99
C VAL A 49 -4.05 4.81 -24.45
N ASP A 50 -3.58 3.60 -24.78
CA ASP A 50 -3.16 3.29 -26.16
C ASP A 50 -4.36 3.04 -27.11
N ASN A 51 -5.41 2.34 -26.65
CA ASN A 51 -6.55 2.04 -27.53
C ASN A 51 -7.60 3.16 -27.58
N LEU A 52 -7.86 3.81 -26.44
CA LEU A 52 -8.93 4.81 -26.32
C LEU A 52 -8.42 6.26 -26.35
N ASN A 53 -7.10 6.50 -26.30
CA ASN A 53 -6.47 7.84 -26.24
C ASN A 53 -7.03 8.74 -25.13
N GLN A 54 -7.49 8.15 -24.01
CA GLN A 54 -8.13 8.86 -22.90
C GLN A 54 -7.34 8.67 -21.60
N PRO A 55 -6.22 9.39 -21.42
CA PRO A 55 -5.39 9.27 -20.21
C PRO A 55 -6.11 9.70 -18.94
N SER A 56 -7.11 10.60 -19.04
CA SER A 56 -7.91 11.06 -17.90
C SER A 56 -8.64 9.92 -17.18
N THR A 57 -9.10 8.91 -17.92
CA THR A 57 -9.84 7.77 -17.35
C THR A 57 -8.95 6.92 -16.45
N LEU A 58 -7.68 6.72 -16.82
CA LEU A 58 -6.71 5.99 -16.01
C LEU A 58 -6.48 6.66 -14.64
N TRP A 59 -6.32 7.99 -14.63
CA TRP A 59 -6.14 8.75 -13.39
C TRP A 59 -7.37 8.67 -12.49
N ILE A 60 -8.57 8.76 -13.07
CA ILE A 60 -9.84 8.61 -12.32
C ILE A 60 -9.93 7.22 -11.67
N ILE A 61 -9.55 6.15 -12.40
CA ILE A 61 -9.57 4.79 -11.84
C ILE A 61 -8.59 4.67 -10.67
N PHE A 62 -7.36 5.18 -10.79
CA PHE A 62 -6.40 5.18 -9.68
C PHE A 62 -6.88 5.98 -8.48
N SER A 63 -7.48 7.15 -8.70
CA SER A 63 -8.10 7.95 -7.63
C SER A 63 -9.25 7.20 -6.96
N MET A 64 -10.11 6.53 -7.73
CA MET A 64 -11.21 5.71 -7.20
C MET A 64 -10.71 4.56 -6.32
N ILE A 65 -9.63 3.87 -6.70
CA ILE A 65 -9.03 2.81 -5.88
C ILE A 65 -8.57 3.38 -4.53
N GLY A 66 -7.97 4.58 -4.53
CA GLY A 66 -7.59 5.29 -3.31
C GLY A 66 -8.79 5.62 -2.42
N VAL A 67 -9.86 6.15 -3.00
CA VAL A 67 -11.11 6.46 -2.29
C VAL A 67 -11.74 5.20 -1.68
N VAL A 68 -11.80 4.10 -2.43
CA VAL A 68 -12.28 2.80 -1.95
C VAL A 68 -11.45 2.32 -0.76
N THR A 69 -10.13 2.50 -0.81
CA THR A 69 -9.23 2.13 0.29
C THR A 69 -9.52 2.95 1.55
N ILE A 70 -9.74 4.26 1.42
CA ILE A 70 -10.11 5.15 2.54
C ILE A 70 -11.45 4.71 3.14
N ILE A 71 -12.46 4.46 2.30
CA ILE A 71 -13.77 3.99 2.75
C ILE A 71 -13.64 2.65 3.50
N GLY A 72 -12.84 1.72 2.97
CA GLY A 72 -12.57 0.43 3.60
C GLY A 72 -11.91 0.59 4.98
N LEU A 73 -10.95 1.51 5.10
CA LEU A 73 -10.30 1.81 6.39
C LEU A 73 -11.29 2.44 7.39
N LEU A 74 -12.14 3.36 6.95
CA LEU A 74 -13.18 3.96 7.79
C LEU A 74 -14.20 2.91 8.25
N LEU A 75 -14.56 1.98 7.36
CA LEU A 75 -15.48 0.89 7.64
C LEU A 75 -14.87 -0.09 8.65
N TYR A 76 -13.60 -0.47 8.45
CA TYR A 76 -12.84 -1.25 9.43
C TYR A 76 -12.80 -0.57 10.79
N ASN A 77 -12.50 0.73 10.84
CA ASN A 77 -12.48 1.49 12.08
C ASN A 77 -13.86 1.53 12.76
N LYS A 78 -14.94 1.62 11.99
CA LYS A 78 -16.29 1.70 12.54
C LYS A 78 -16.82 0.36 13.06
N TYR A 79 -16.51 -0.74 12.38
CA TYR A 79 -17.13 -2.05 12.69
C TYR A 79 -16.20 -3.06 13.35
N LEU A 80 -14.89 -3.01 13.07
CA LEU A 80 -13.94 -4.05 13.50
C LEU A 80 -12.86 -3.54 14.46
N ALA A 81 -12.64 -2.22 14.58
CA ALA A 81 -11.66 -1.72 15.53
C ALA A 81 -12.04 -2.19 16.95
N PRO A 82 -11.19 -3.02 17.60
CA PRO A 82 -11.40 -3.37 18.99
C PRO A 82 -11.37 -2.07 19.78
N LYS A 83 -12.45 -1.77 20.52
CA LYS A 83 -12.48 -0.63 21.43
C LYS A 83 -11.37 -0.86 22.46
N SER A 84 -10.24 -0.18 22.30
CA SER A 84 -9.11 -0.29 23.21
C SER A 84 -9.61 0.01 24.62
N LYS A 85 -9.72 -1.02 25.46
CA LYS A 85 -9.85 -0.85 26.90
C LYS A 85 -8.48 -0.38 27.36
N ASN A 86 -8.37 0.92 27.62
CA ASN A 86 -7.26 1.45 28.42
C ASN A 86 -7.26 0.69 29.76
N VAL A 87 -6.21 -0.08 29.99
CA VAL A 87 -5.81 -0.59 31.30
C VAL A 87 -4.46 0.06 31.60
#